data_AF-A0A2V5LGX2-F1
#
_entry.id   AF-A0A2V5LGX2-F1
#
_cell.length_a   1.000
_cell.length_b   1.000
_cell.length_c   1.000
_cell.angle_alpha   90.00
_cell.angle_beta   90.00
_cell.angle_gamma   90.00
#
_symmetry.space_group_name_H-M   'P 1'
#
loop_
_entity.id
_entity.type
_entity.pdbx_description
1 polymer ?
#
loop_
_entity_poly.entity_id
_entity_poly.type
_entity_poly.pdbx_seq_one_letter_code
_entity_poly.pdbx_strand_id
1 'polypeptide(L)' 'MRNIVLVHGAWADGSGWEGVYDILAKHAYKVSIVQEPETSFREDVAATKRVIAQQDGPCVVVA' A
#
# COMPACT_ATOMS: atom_id res chain seq x y z
N MET A 1 -3.92 -11.80 -12.13
CA MET A 1 -3.92 -10.47 -11.48
C MET A 1 -3.90 -10.67 -9.97
N ARG A 2 -2.94 -10.09 -9.28
CA ARG A 2 -2.66 -10.32 -7.85
C ARG A 2 -2.03 -9.06 -7.23
N ASN A 3 -2.76 -7.94 -7.28
CA ASN A 3 -2.28 -6.64 -6.80
C ASN A 3 -2.66 -6.44 -5.31
N ILE A 4 -1.70 -6.05 -4.49
CA ILE A 4 -1.89 -5.74 -3.07
C ILE A 4 -1.32 -4.35 -2.79
N VAL A 5 -2.12 -3.51 -2.13
CA VAL A 5 -1.72 -2.18 -1.67
C VAL A 5 -1.72 -2.19 -0.15
N LEU A 6 -0.54 -1.99 0.44
CA LEU A 6 -0.32 -1.92 1.88
C LEU A 6 -0.27 -0.45 2.30
N VAL A 7 -1.08 -0.08 3.28
CA VAL A 7 -1.18 1.27 3.85
C VAL A 7 -0.74 1.16 5.31
N HIS A 8 -0.01 2.14 5.84
CA HIS A 8 0.42 2.07 7.23
C HIS A 8 -0.59 2.73 8.18
N GLY A 9 -0.36 2.59 9.48
CA GLY A 9 -1.11 3.31 10.50
C GLY A 9 -0.47 4.67 10.81
N ALA A 10 -1.13 5.45 11.65
CA ALA A 10 -0.62 6.76 12.08
C ALA A 10 0.74 6.66 12.77
N TRP A 11 1.61 7.65 12.51
CA TRP A 11 2.97 7.80 13.03
C TRP A 11 3.95 6.70 12.62
N ALA A 12 3.58 5.89 11.63
CA ALA A 12 4.41 4.82 11.09
C ALA A 12 4.93 5.19 9.69
N ASP A 13 5.62 4.26 9.06
CA ASP A 13 5.99 4.34 7.66
C ASP A 13 5.87 2.96 6.99
N GLY A 14 6.18 2.91 5.70
CA GLY A 14 6.13 1.67 4.91
C GLY A 14 7.07 0.56 5.38
N SER A 15 8.08 0.83 6.21
CA SER A 15 9.07 -0.19 6.63
C SER A 15 8.46 -1.27 7.52
N GLY A 16 7.38 -0.96 8.26
CA GLY A 16 6.65 -1.94 9.06
C GLY A 16 6.08 -3.11 8.24
N TRP A 17 5.95 -2.94 6.93
CA TRP A 17 5.45 -3.96 6.00
C TRP A 17 6.55 -4.82 5.36
N GLU A 18 7.84 -4.60 5.62
CA GLU A 18 8.95 -5.29 4.92
C GLU A 18 8.80 -6.83 4.93
N GLY A 19 8.58 -7.43 6.10
CA GLY A 19 8.42 -8.89 6.20
C GLY A 19 7.20 -9.42 5.45
N VAL A 20 6.10 -8.66 5.40
CA VAL A 20 4.88 -9.03 4.67
C VAL A 20 5.08 -8.88 3.17
N TYR A 21 5.73 -7.79 2.75
CA TYR A 21 6.13 -7.58 1.37
C TYR A 21 6.96 -8.76 0.86
N ASP A 22 7.98 -9.17 1.61
CA ASP A 22 8.85 -10.29 1.24
C ASP A 22 8.09 -11.60 1.04
N ILE A 23 7.13 -11.89 1.94
CA ILE A 23 6.28 -13.08 1.82
C ILE A 23 5.43 -12.98 0.56
N LEU A 24 4.71 -11.87 0.36
CA LEU A 24 3.78 -11.72 -0.77
C LEU A 24 4.51 -11.67 -2.12
N ALA A 25 5.66 -11.01 -2.19
CA ALA A 25 6.50 -10.94 -3.38
C ALA A 25 7.00 -12.34 -3.78
N LYS A 26 7.42 -13.18 -2.81
CA LYS A 26 7.79 -14.59 -3.07
C LYS A 26 6.65 -15.41 -3.67
N HIS A 27 5.40 -15.05 -3.37
CA HIS A 27 4.21 -15.67 -3.96
C HIS A 27 3.75 -15.00 -5.27
N ALA A 28 4.59 -14.15 -5.87
CA ALA A 28 4.34 -13.44 -7.12
C ALA A 28 3.05 -12.61 -7.10
N TYR A 29 2.81 -11.91 -5.98
CA TYR A 29 1.91 -10.76 -5.92
C TYR A 29 2.65 -9.49 -6.33
N LYS A 30 1.95 -8.56 -6.98
CA LYS A 30 2.44 -7.19 -7.19
C LYS A 30 2.06 -6.40 -5.94
N VAL A 31 3.04 -6.05 -5.12
CA VAL A 31 2.81 -5.34 -3.87
C VAL A 31 3.24 -3.88 -4.04
N SER A 32 2.41 -2.94 -3.63
CA SER A 32 2.73 -1.53 -3.53
C SER A 32 2.51 -1.08 -2.09
N ILE A 33 3.42 -0.28 -1.56
CA ILE A 33 3.33 0.28 -0.22
C ILE A 33 3.02 1.77 -0.37
N VAL A 34 1.98 2.24 0.31
CA VAL A 34 1.61 3.65 0.37
C VAL A 34 2.44 4.31 1.46
N GLN A 35 2.99 5.47 1.14
CA GLN A 35 3.54 6.40 2.12
C GLN A 35 2.64 7.63 2.13
N GLU A 36 1.61 7.60 2.96
CA GLU A 36 0.73 8.74 3.18
C GLU A 36 1.47 9.85 3.94
N PRO A 37 1.10 11.13 3.71
CA PRO A 37 1.82 12.26 4.29
C PRO A 37 1.50 12.52 5.76
N GLU A 38 0.45 11.93 6.32
CA GLU A 38 -0.04 12.15 7.70
C GLU A 38 -0.35 13.62 8.04
N THR A 39 -0.53 14.45 7.01
CA THR A 39 -0.84 15.89 7.17
C THR A 39 -2.34 16.13 7.35
N SER A 40 -3.18 15.26 6.77
CA SER A 40 -4.60 15.18 7.04
C SER A 40 -5.19 13.90 6.45
N PHE A 41 -6.27 13.40 7.03
CA PHE A 41 -6.99 12.23 6.50
C PHE A 41 -7.35 12.34 5.01
N ARG A 42 -7.70 13.55 4.53
CA ARG A 42 -8.02 13.77 3.12
C ARG A 42 -6.79 13.57 2.22
N GLU A 43 -5.63 14.07 2.64
CA GLU A 43 -4.39 13.91 1.88
C GLU A 43 -3.89 12.47 1.93
N ASP A 44 -4.09 11.77 3.04
CA ASP A 44 -3.75 10.34 3.17
C ASP A 44 -4.59 9.49 2.22
N VAL A 45 -5.92 9.69 2.22
CA VAL A 45 -6.83 9.05 1.26
C VAL A 45 -6.45 9.38 -0.19
N ALA A 46 -6.04 10.62 -0.47
CA ALA A 46 -5.61 11.02 -1.81
C ALA A 46 -4.32 10.30 -2.23
N ALA A 47 -3.35 10.14 -1.32
CA ALA A 47 -2.12 9.39 -1.57
C ALA A 47 -2.43 7.90 -1.88
N THR A 48 -3.25 7.25 -1.06
CA THR A 48 -3.67 5.85 -1.29
C THR A 48 -4.37 5.68 -2.63
N LYS A 49 -5.29 6.59 -2.99
CA LYS A 49 -6.00 6.55 -4.29
C LYS A 49 -5.06 6.67 -5.48
N ARG A 50 -4.01 7.48 -5.40
CA ARG A 50 -3.00 7.59 -6.47
C ARG A 50 -2.28 6.26 -6.69
N VAL A 51 -1.92 5.56 -5.61
CA VAL A 51 -1.26 4.23 -5.70
C VAL A 51 -2.21 3.17 -6.24
N ILE A 52 -3.49 3.19 -5.84
CA ILE A 52 -4.52 2.30 -6.40
C ILE A 52 -4.69 2.51 -7.91
N ALA A 53 -4.73 3.77 -8.35
CA ALA A 53 -4.89 4.11 -9.78
C ALA A 53 -3.71 3.66 -10.67
N GLN A 54 -2.55 3.39 -10.08
CA GLN A 54 -1.36 2.87 -10.79
C GLN A 54 -1.34 1.34 -10.91
N GLN A 55 -2.30 0.65 -10.28
CA GLN A 55 -2.40 -0.80 -10.38
C GLN A 55 -2.98 -1.22 -11.73
N ASP A 56 -2.51 -2.35 -12.24
CA ASP A 56 -3.02 -2.94 -13.48
C ASP A 56 -4.10 -3.97 -13.13
N GLY A 57 -5.34 -3.51 -13.06
CA GLY A 57 -6.51 -4.29 -12.66
C GLY A 57 -6.82 -4.25 -11.14
N PRO A 58 -7.79 -5.06 -10.69
CA PRO A 58 -8.28 -5.04 -9.31
C PRO A 58 -7.17 -5.27 -8.27
N CYS A 59 -7.27 -4.59 -7.13
CA CYS A 59 -6.35 -4.74 -6.00
C CYS A 59 -7.06 -4.97 -4.67
N VAL A 60 -6.36 -5.62 -3.74
CA VAL A 60 -6.75 -5.68 -2.33
C VAL A 60 -5.99 -4.58 -1.59
N VAL A 61 -6.71 -3.80 -0.79
CA VAL A 61 -6.13 -2.77 0.09
C VAL A 61 -6.12 -3.32 1.52
N VAL A 62 -4.97 -3.19 2.19
CA VAL A 62 -4.76 -3.62 3.57
C VAL A 62 -4.22 -2.43 4.35
N ALA A 63 -4.75 -2.21 5.56
CA ALA A 63 -4.33 -1.19 6.51
C ALA A 63 -4.11 -1.84 7.88
#